data_AF-A0A661MT21-F1
#
_entry.id   AF-A0A661MT21-F1
#
_cell.length_a   1.000
_cell.length_b   1.000
_cell.length_c   1.000
_cell.angle_alpha   90.00
_cell.angle_beta   90.00
_cell.angle_gamma   90.00
#
_symmetry.space_group_name_H-M   'P 1'
#
loop_
_entity.id
_entity.type
_entity.pdbx_description
1 polymer ?
#
loop_
_entity_poly.entity_id
_entity_poly.type
_entity_poly.pdbx_seq_one_letter_code
_entity_poly.pdbx_strand_id
1 'polypeptide(L)'
;MLRGRILACSLLVVATSVVGCKRDLGECNLDGQTSDGRPIPGPAAFDIAYRLTDGLPMYEGQALVQSTCGDGAFCHAPAAVGADRIGVPAGLNFDVELACTVPFDNCDDQGLPYAERLDRLYGNQNQINTWAEGMIQEMRAGAMPPGEAGRSVRNNTPWLRKSDGSELPPIESGDAQEIVRNWLACQAPVIARTEAPPSEALQLEPCQSVDNEICIYNGPEGDLPDPVWSDIYWSLMFTECVICHGPSNGNNNADDPNPNNPFTTGEIPGGADANALAALDLSGANTMDTTNWPNESWAAVVNALTFDQGLCADDGTIVIPNNPTESIMIEKLRAMQTCGDSMPPGGSQTISDPLIQVVVDWINMGAPNN
;
A
#
# COMPACT_ATOMS: atom_id res chain seq x y z
N MET A 1 -14.87 81.05 32.90
CA MET A 1 -14.21 79.92 33.61
C MET A 1 -14.71 78.61 33.00
N LEU A 2 -13.78 77.88 32.38
CA LEU A 2 -13.67 76.43 32.11
C LEU A 2 -14.96 75.56 31.98
N ARG A 3 -15.23 74.96 30.81
CA ARG A 3 -14.70 73.69 30.21
C ARG A 3 -15.43 72.41 30.70
N GLY A 4 -15.93 71.61 29.75
CA GLY A 4 -16.32 70.20 29.93
C GLY A 4 -17.07 69.66 28.71
N ARG A 5 -16.38 69.38 27.60
CA ARG A 5 -15.84 68.08 27.15
C ARG A 5 -16.89 67.12 26.55
N ILE A 6 -16.88 67.14 25.22
CA ILE A 6 -17.43 66.19 24.25
C ILE A 6 -16.83 64.80 24.51
N LEU A 7 -17.66 63.77 24.68
CA LEU A 7 -17.25 62.37 24.63
C LEU A 7 -17.69 61.80 23.28
N ALA A 8 -16.74 61.70 22.35
CA ALA A 8 -16.90 60.95 21.12
C ALA A 8 -16.49 59.50 21.40
N CYS A 9 -17.46 58.59 21.41
CA CYS A 9 -17.21 57.14 21.42
C CYS A 9 -16.77 56.72 20.01
N SER A 10 -15.45 56.66 19.80
CA SER A 10 -14.86 55.99 18.65
C SER A 10 -15.04 54.48 18.80
N LEU A 11 -15.97 53.90 18.03
CA LEU A 11 -15.99 52.46 17.76
C LEU A 11 -14.75 52.13 16.91
N LEU A 12 -13.72 51.59 17.54
CA LEU A 12 -12.61 50.94 16.84
C LEU A 12 -13.07 49.52 16.50
N VAL A 13 -13.54 49.30 15.28
CA VAL A 13 -13.71 47.96 14.72
C VAL A 13 -12.31 47.41 14.47
N VAL A 14 -11.79 46.65 15.44
CA VAL A 14 -10.58 45.84 15.24
C VAL A 14 -11.00 44.69 14.33
N ALA A 15 -10.77 44.85 13.03
CA ALA A 15 -10.72 43.73 12.11
C ALA A 15 -9.53 42.86 12.52
N THR A 16 -9.78 41.86 13.37
CA THR A 16 -8.85 40.76 13.60
C THR A 16 -8.79 39.94 12.33
N SER A 17 -7.94 40.35 11.39
CA SER A 17 -7.44 39.49 10.33
C SER A 17 -6.77 38.32 11.05
N VAL A 18 -7.43 37.17 11.03
CA VAL A 18 -6.83 35.91 11.46
C VAL A 18 -5.75 35.62 10.43
N VAL A 19 -4.54 36.13 10.66
CA VAL A 19 -3.33 35.70 9.95
C VAL A 19 -3.01 34.33 10.55
N GLY A 20 -3.84 33.34 10.23
CA GLY A 20 -3.47 31.95 10.41
C GLY A 20 -2.24 31.71 9.56
N CYS A 21 -1.21 31.11 10.15
CA CYS A 21 -0.06 30.62 9.41
C CYS A 21 -0.57 29.91 8.15
N LYS A 22 -0.24 30.44 6.98
CA LYS A 22 -0.68 29.88 5.71
C LYS A 22 -0.10 28.46 5.68
N ARG A 23 -0.95 27.44 5.62
CA ARG A 23 -0.51 26.03 5.57
C ARG A 23 0.55 25.92 4.47
N ASP A 24 1.69 25.29 4.75
CA ASP A 24 2.76 25.05 3.75
C ASP A 24 2.37 23.93 2.75
N LEU A 25 1.09 23.89 2.39
CA LEU A 25 0.49 22.97 1.45
C LEU A 25 0.17 23.65 0.12
N GLY A 26 0.15 24.99 0.06
CA GLY A 26 -0.24 25.71 -1.16
C GLY A 26 -1.75 25.66 -1.44
N GLU A 27 -2.13 25.99 -2.67
CA GLU A 27 -3.52 25.89 -3.13
C GLU A 27 -3.84 24.46 -3.56
N CYS A 28 -5.10 24.05 -3.35
CA CYS A 28 -5.63 22.78 -3.81
C CYS A 28 -5.78 22.79 -5.34
N ASN A 29 -5.06 21.90 -6.03
CA ASN A 29 -5.18 21.69 -7.46
C ASN A 29 -6.24 20.65 -7.78
N LEU A 30 -7.37 21.08 -8.35
CA LEU A 30 -8.50 20.21 -8.71
C LEU A 30 -8.37 19.62 -10.11
N ASP A 31 -7.92 20.42 -11.09
CA ASP A 31 -7.95 20.10 -12.53
C ASP A 31 -6.77 20.72 -13.31
N GLY A 32 -5.69 21.05 -12.61
CA GLY A 32 -4.58 21.82 -13.14
C GLY A 32 -4.81 23.33 -13.14
N GLN A 33 -5.97 23.83 -12.70
CA GLN A 33 -6.32 25.25 -12.76
C GLN A 33 -7.11 25.74 -11.53
N THR A 34 -7.08 27.06 -11.32
CA THR A 34 -7.96 27.76 -10.37
C THR A 34 -9.34 27.97 -10.98
N SER A 35 -10.34 28.35 -10.17
CA SER A 35 -11.68 28.71 -10.67
C SER A 35 -11.70 29.87 -11.68
N ASP A 36 -10.62 30.66 -11.75
CA ASP A 36 -10.41 31.73 -12.72
C ASP A 36 -9.49 31.35 -13.90
N GLY A 37 -9.17 30.06 -14.07
CA GLY A 37 -8.45 29.51 -15.22
C GLY A 37 -6.93 29.70 -15.19
N ARG A 38 -6.34 30.06 -14.04
CA ARG A 38 -4.89 30.15 -13.89
C ARG A 38 -4.32 28.76 -13.59
N PRO A 39 -3.22 28.33 -14.22
CA PRO A 39 -2.61 27.04 -13.92
C PRO A 39 -2.19 26.93 -12.45
N ILE A 40 -2.53 25.84 -11.80
CA ILE A 40 -2.01 25.46 -10.48
C ILE A 40 -0.90 24.42 -10.72
N PRO A 41 0.33 24.66 -10.22
CA PRO A 41 1.42 23.69 -10.34
C PRO A 41 1.13 22.38 -9.60
N GLY A 42 1.51 21.26 -10.22
CA GLY A 42 1.46 19.92 -9.62
C GLY A 42 0.34 19.03 -10.18
N PRO A 43 0.25 17.79 -9.68
CA PRO A 43 -0.78 16.81 -10.05
C PRO A 43 -2.16 17.22 -9.51
N ALA A 44 -3.25 16.67 -10.07
CA ALA A 44 -4.59 16.94 -9.57
C ALA A 44 -4.92 16.03 -8.36
N ALA A 45 -5.63 16.56 -7.36
CA ALA A 45 -5.89 15.79 -6.13
C ALA A 45 -6.89 14.64 -6.30
N PHE A 46 -7.59 14.63 -7.43
CA PHE A 46 -8.62 13.65 -7.77
C PHE A 46 -8.17 12.70 -8.90
N ASP A 47 -6.90 12.74 -9.28
CA ASP A 47 -6.33 11.74 -10.16
C ASP A 47 -6.40 10.37 -9.47
N ILE A 48 -6.87 9.36 -10.22
CA ILE A 48 -7.11 8.00 -9.72
C ILE A 48 -5.93 7.12 -10.14
N ALA A 49 -5.47 6.31 -9.19
CA ALA A 49 -4.60 5.17 -9.45
C ALA A 49 -5.31 3.86 -9.11
N TYR A 50 -4.93 2.80 -9.80
CA TYR A 50 -5.42 1.45 -9.55
C TYR A 50 -4.28 0.57 -9.07
N ARG A 51 -4.53 -0.21 -8.02
CA ARG A 51 -3.57 -1.20 -7.57
C ARG A 51 -3.47 -2.32 -8.59
N LEU A 52 -2.25 -2.66 -8.99
CA LEU A 52 -2.02 -3.64 -10.06
C LEU A 52 -2.65 -5.01 -9.76
N THR A 53 -2.67 -5.42 -8.50
CA THR A 53 -3.01 -6.80 -8.11
C THR A 53 -4.51 -7.09 -8.08
N ASP A 54 -5.35 -6.08 -7.83
CA ASP A 54 -6.80 -6.27 -7.65
C ASP A 54 -7.65 -5.15 -8.27
N GLY A 55 -7.01 -4.21 -8.98
CA GLY A 55 -7.70 -3.11 -9.64
C GLY A 55 -8.37 -2.15 -8.66
N LEU A 56 -8.05 -2.19 -7.36
CA LEU A 56 -8.68 -1.31 -6.38
C LEU A 56 -8.30 0.15 -6.65
N PRO A 57 -9.29 1.06 -6.72
CA PRO A 57 -9.05 2.47 -6.97
C PRO A 57 -8.72 3.24 -5.70
N MET A 58 -7.72 4.11 -5.77
CA MET A 58 -7.47 5.18 -4.79
C MET A 58 -7.14 6.48 -5.52
N TYR A 59 -7.34 7.63 -4.89
CA TYR A 59 -6.70 8.84 -5.39
C TYR A 59 -5.18 8.69 -5.29
N GLU A 60 -4.39 9.27 -6.21
CA GLU A 60 -2.93 9.05 -6.22
C GLU A 60 -2.28 9.37 -4.86
N GLY A 61 -2.72 10.44 -4.19
CA GLY A 61 -2.23 10.79 -2.85
C GLY A 61 -2.69 9.83 -1.74
N GLN A 62 -3.91 9.29 -1.84
CA GLN A 62 -4.40 8.25 -0.94
C GLN A 62 -3.58 6.96 -1.12
N ALA A 63 -3.37 6.53 -2.37
CA ALA A 63 -2.57 5.35 -2.71
C ALA A 63 -1.14 5.44 -2.15
N LEU A 64 -0.47 6.58 -2.35
CA LEU A 64 0.90 6.81 -1.88
C LEU A 64 1.04 6.77 -0.35
N VAL A 65 0.07 7.31 0.38
CA VAL A 65 0.06 7.25 1.86
C VAL A 65 -0.27 5.83 2.33
N GLN A 66 -1.24 5.18 1.70
CA GLN A 66 -1.64 3.82 2.05
C GLN A 66 -0.49 2.82 1.84
N SER A 67 0.15 2.84 0.67
CA SER A 67 1.16 1.85 0.26
C SER A 67 2.45 1.90 1.08
N THR A 68 2.68 2.96 1.86
CA THR A 68 3.98 3.17 2.51
C THR A 68 3.93 2.99 4.03
N CYS A 69 2.85 3.40 4.68
CA CYS A 69 2.70 3.34 6.14
C CYS A 69 1.24 3.22 6.60
N GLY A 70 0.30 2.96 5.68
CA GLY A 70 -1.13 2.95 5.95
C GLY A 70 -1.82 1.60 5.73
N ASP A 71 -1.16 0.59 5.17
CA ASP A 71 -1.75 -0.66 4.67
C ASP A 71 -2.17 -1.67 5.76
N GLY A 72 -2.93 -1.23 6.76
CA GLY A 72 -3.64 -2.09 7.71
C GLY A 72 -2.79 -2.75 8.82
N ALA A 73 -1.48 -2.92 8.63
CA ALA A 73 -0.65 -3.68 9.58
C ALA A 73 0.50 -2.89 10.24
N PHE A 74 1.05 -1.86 9.59
CA PHE A 74 2.30 -1.21 10.02
C PHE A 74 2.16 0.31 10.23
N CYS A 75 3.08 0.88 11.00
CA CYS A 75 3.26 2.33 11.24
C CYS A 75 2.00 3.05 11.72
N HIS A 76 1.20 3.57 10.78
CA HIS A 76 -0.01 4.34 11.03
C HIS A 76 -1.30 3.52 10.91
N ALA A 77 -1.20 2.20 10.82
CA ALA A 77 -2.36 1.32 10.87
C ALA A 77 -2.93 1.17 12.29
N PRO A 78 -4.26 1.10 12.45
CA PRO A 78 -4.90 0.85 13.75
C PRO A 78 -4.45 -0.44 14.41
N ALA A 79 -4.14 -1.48 13.62
CA ALA A 79 -3.68 -2.77 14.13
C ALA A 79 -2.18 -2.78 14.50
N ALA A 80 -1.41 -1.77 14.07
CA ALA A 80 0.03 -1.71 14.35
C ALA A 80 0.30 -1.55 15.85
N VAL A 81 1.02 -2.51 16.43
CA VAL A 81 1.41 -2.56 17.85
C VAL A 81 2.88 -2.98 18.00
N GLY A 82 3.49 -2.66 19.15
CA GLY A 82 4.84 -3.15 19.46
C GLY A 82 5.88 -2.75 18.41
N ALA A 83 6.53 -3.75 17.81
CA ALA A 83 7.55 -3.56 16.78
C ALA A 83 6.96 -3.06 15.45
N ASP A 84 5.68 -3.31 15.17
CA ASP A 84 5.01 -2.95 13.91
C ASP A 84 4.58 -1.46 13.90
N ARG A 85 4.55 -0.80 15.05
CA ARG A 85 4.29 0.65 15.19
C ARG A 85 5.61 1.44 15.19
N ILE A 86 6.26 1.49 14.03
CA ILE A 86 7.60 2.05 13.86
C ILE A 86 7.56 3.58 13.81
N GLY A 87 8.17 4.25 14.79
CA GLY A 87 8.37 5.71 14.76
C GLY A 87 7.10 6.55 14.96
N VAL A 88 5.96 5.93 15.32
CA VAL A 88 4.65 6.60 15.40
C VAL A 88 4.05 6.50 16.81
N PRO A 89 3.52 7.60 17.38
CA PRO A 89 2.79 7.55 18.65
C PRO A 89 1.53 6.68 18.58
N ALA A 90 1.17 6.01 19.67
CA ALA A 90 -0.08 5.27 19.74
C ALA A 90 -1.30 6.17 19.44
N GLY A 91 -2.20 5.68 18.58
CA GLY A 91 -3.44 6.37 18.22
C GLY A 91 -3.33 7.36 17.06
N LEU A 92 -2.12 7.67 16.57
CA LEU A 92 -1.94 8.48 15.36
C LEU A 92 -2.06 7.58 14.11
N ASN A 93 -3.27 7.48 13.57
CA ASN A 93 -3.59 6.57 12.47
C ASN A 93 -3.91 7.33 11.18
N PHE A 94 -3.29 6.91 10.09
CA PHE A 94 -3.40 7.48 8.74
C PHE A 94 -3.79 6.42 7.70
N ASP A 95 -4.24 5.26 8.17
CA ASP A 95 -4.81 4.21 7.33
C ASP A 95 -6.10 4.69 6.68
N VAL A 96 -6.06 4.83 5.36
CA VAL A 96 -7.15 5.29 4.52
C VAL A 96 -7.53 4.21 3.50
N GLU A 97 -7.51 2.95 3.96
CA GLU A 97 -8.07 1.82 3.22
C GLU A 97 -9.54 2.04 2.86
N LEU A 98 -9.97 1.52 1.71
CA LEU A 98 -11.39 1.53 1.32
C LEU A 98 -12.22 0.84 2.41
N ALA A 99 -13.33 1.48 2.79
CA ALA A 99 -14.31 0.88 3.70
C ALA A 99 -15.03 -0.33 3.07
N CYS A 100 -14.95 -0.49 1.75
CA CYS A 100 -15.45 -1.66 1.04
C CYS A 100 -14.66 -1.92 -0.25
N THR A 101 -14.12 -3.13 -0.37
CA THR A 101 -13.31 -3.58 -1.51
C THR A 101 -14.04 -4.58 -2.43
N VAL A 102 -15.28 -4.93 -2.07
CA VAL A 102 -16.18 -5.82 -2.82
C VAL A 102 -17.36 -5.03 -3.40
N PRO A 103 -18.15 -5.59 -4.33
CA PRO A 103 -19.36 -4.94 -4.80
C PRO A 103 -20.27 -4.53 -3.64
N PHE A 104 -20.94 -3.37 -3.77
CA PHE A 104 -21.63 -2.72 -2.64
C PHE A 104 -22.58 -3.63 -1.86
N ASP A 105 -23.31 -4.50 -2.56
CA ASP A 105 -24.27 -5.45 -1.97
C ASP A 105 -23.62 -6.43 -0.96
N ASN A 106 -22.29 -6.58 -1.00
CA ASN A 106 -21.52 -7.50 -0.15
C ASN A 106 -20.65 -6.78 0.89
N CYS A 107 -20.74 -5.45 1.01
CA CYS A 107 -19.86 -4.70 1.92
C CYS A 107 -20.02 -5.16 3.38
N ASP A 108 -21.21 -5.51 3.83
CA ASP A 108 -21.43 -5.92 5.23
C ASP A 108 -20.80 -7.28 5.58
N ASP A 109 -20.36 -8.06 4.59
CA ASP A 109 -19.78 -9.40 4.80
C ASP A 109 -18.26 -9.37 5.11
N GLN A 110 -17.62 -8.19 5.12
CA GLN A 110 -16.18 -8.04 5.33
C GLN A 110 -15.78 -7.88 6.82
N GLY A 111 -16.35 -8.71 7.69
CA GLY A 111 -15.98 -8.86 9.11
C GLY A 111 -16.53 -7.80 10.08
N LEU A 112 -16.41 -6.51 9.76
CA LEU A 112 -17.07 -5.42 10.48
C LEU A 112 -18.27 -4.88 9.69
N PRO A 113 -19.26 -4.24 10.32
CA PRO A 113 -20.31 -3.53 9.59
C PRO A 113 -19.72 -2.43 8.70
N TYR A 114 -20.28 -2.23 7.50
CA TYR A 114 -19.78 -1.22 6.57
C TYR A 114 -19.71 0.18 7.20
N ALA A 115 -20.73 0.56 7.96
CA ALA A 115 -20.78 1.84 8.65
C ALA A 115 -19.60 2.06 9.62
N GLU A 116 -19.15 1.01 10.32
CA GLU A 116 -18.03 1.10 11.26
C GLU A 116 -16.69 1.28 10.53
N ARG A 117 -16.50 0.58 9.40
CA ARG A 117 -15.31 0.79 8.55
C ARG A 117 -15.31 2.17 7.90
N LEU A 118 -16.48 2.69 7.53
CA LEU A 118 -16.64 4.04 6.99
C LEU A 118 -16.31 5.11 8.04
N ASP A 119 -16.81 4.95 9.27
CA ASP A 119 -16.47 5.83 10.40
C ASP A 119 -14.95 5.80 10.69
N ARG A 120 -14.31 4.63 10.59
CA ARG A 120 -12.86 4.48 10.72
C ARG A 120 -12.11 5.25 9.63
N LEU A 121 -12.49 5.06 8.36
CA LEU A 121 -11.88 5.75 7.22
C LEU A 121 -11.98 7.27 7.39
N TYR A 122 -13.17 7.80 7.66
CA TYR A 122 -13.35 9.24 7.85
C TYR A 122 -12.68 9.76 9.14
N GLY A 123 -12.61 8.95 10.19
CA GLY A 123 -11.83 9.25 11.39
C GLY A 123 -10.33 9.44 11.07
N ASN A 124 -9.75 8.53 10.28
CA ASN A 124 -8.35 8.59 9.87
C ASN A 124 -8.09 9.72 8.87
N GLN A 125 -9.00 9.94 7.91
CA GLN A 125 -8.96 11.11 7.01
C GLN A 125 -8.95 12.44 7.81
N ASN A 126 -9.77 12.54 8.86
CA ASN A 126 -9.78 13.72 9.73
C ASN A 126 -8.46 13.89 10.51
N GLN A 127 -7.82 12.78 10.93
CA GLN A 127 -6.48 12.85 11.52
C GLN A 127 -5.44 13.35 10.52
N ILE A 128 -5.45 12.82 9.29
CA ILE A 128 -4.60 13.30 8.19
C ILE A 128 -4.80 14.79 7.96
N ASN A 129 -6.05 15.26 7.88
CA ASN A 129 -6.37 16.68 7.71
C ASN A 129 -5.90 17.57 8.85
N THR A 130 -5.87 17.03 10.08
CA THR A 130 -5.34 17.71 11.25
C THR A 130 -3.81 17.81 11.20
N TRP A 131 -3.15 16.76 10.68
CA TRP A 131 -1.69 16.63 10.65
C TRP A 131 -1.05 16.95 9.30
N ALA A 132 -1.82 17.38 8.31
CA ALA A 132 -1.39 17.51 6.91
C ALA A 132 -0.04 18.24 6.72
N GLU A 133 0.15 19.37 7.41
CA GLU A 133 1.44 20.11 7.35
C GLU A 133 2.59 19.34 7.99
N GLY A 134 2.34 18.68 9.13
CA GLY A 134 3.34 17.83 9.78
C GLY A 134 3.71 16.64 8.90
N MET A 135 2.71 15.96 8.33
CA MET A 135 2.92 14.81 7.43
C MET A 135 3.85 15.16 6.27
N ILE A 136 3.57 16.24 5.53
CA ILE A 136 4.42 16.59 4.38
C ILE A 136 5.83 17.05 4.82
N GLN A 137 5.96 17.67 5.99
CA GLN A 137 7.26 18.06 6.54
C GLN A 137 8.11 16.84 6.92
N GLU A 138 7.52 15.85 7.58
CA GLU A 138 8.20 14.61 7.94
C GLU A 138 8.57 13.79 6.69
N MET A 139 7.73 13.77 5.66
CA MET A 139 8.05 13.14 4.37
C MET A 139 9.24 13.78 3.69
N ARG A 140 9.24 15.12 3.58
CA ARG A 140 10.35 15.88 2.99
C ARG A 140 11.64 15.75 3.79
N ALA A 141 11.54 15.58 5.11
CA ALA A 141 12.67 15.30 5.98
C ALA A 141 13.18 13.85 5.87
N GLY A 142 12.46 12.96 5.20
CA GLY A 142 12.77 11.53 5.11
C GLY A 142 12.51 10.76 6.41
N ALA A 143 11.76 11.34 7.34
CA ALA A 143 11.36 10.71 8.58
C ALA A 143 10.09 9.86 8.43
N MET A 144 9.28 10.14 7.39
CA MET A 144 8.10 9.36 7.04
C MET A 144 8.12 8.96 5.55
N PRO A 145 8.24 7.67 5.22
CA PRO A 145 8.45 6.53 6.12
C PRO A 145 9.88 6.51 6.72
N PRO A 146 10.10 5.90 7.90
CA PRO A 146 11.35 6.03 8.65
C PRO A 146 12.48 5.12 8.14
N GLY A 147 13.35 5.65 7.27
CA GLY A 147 14.60 5.00 6.86
C GLY A 147 14.41 3.55 6.38
N GLU A 148 15.31 2.65 6.79
CA GLU A 148 15.27 1.22 6.42
C GLU A 148 14.01 0.51 6.93
N ALA A 149 13.62 0.79 8.18
CA ALA A 149 12.43 0.18 8.79
C ALA A 149 11.14 0.59 8.06
N GLY A 150 11.12 1.80 7.51
CA GLY A 150 10.04 2.30 6.65
C GLY A 150 10.10 1.81 5.20
N ARG A 151 11.25 1.29 4.74
CA ARG A 151 11.36 0.60 3.45
C ARG A 151 10.86 -0.84 3.56
N SER A 152 11.14 -1.51 4.67
CA SER A 152 10.82 -2.93 4.85
C SER A 152 9.32 -3.24 5.02
N VAL A 153 8.48 -2.22 5.24
CA VAL A 153 7.03 -2.37 5.47
C VAL A 153 6.20 -1.75 4.34
N ARG A 154 6.83 -1.33 3.24
CA ARG A 154 6.08 -0.80 2.09
C ARG A 154 5.39 -1.94 1.38
N ASN A 155 4.13 -1.70 1.04
CA ASN A 155 3.48 -2.49 0.02
C ASN A 155 4.13 -2.10 -1.32
N ASN A 156 4.94 -3.03 -1.85
CA ASN A 156 5.66 -2.82 -3.11
C ASN A 156 4.78 -3.09 -4.33
N THR A 157 3.49 -3.41 -4.14
CA THR A 157 2.55 -3.55 -5.25
C THR A 157 2.47 -2.22 -6.02
N PRO A 158 2.79 -2.22 -7.33
CA PRO A 158 2.69 -1.02 -8.13
C PRO A 158 1.24 -0.50 -8.17
N TRP A 159 1.12 0.82 -8.11
CA TRP A 159 -0.12 1.54 -8.37
C TRP A 159 0.01 2.20 -9.73
N LEU A 160 -0.92 1.93 -10.64
CA LEU A 160 -0.90 2.47 -12.00
C LEU A 160 -1.83 3.66 -12.12
N ARG A 161 -1.33 4.76 -12.69
CA ARG A 161 -2.13 5.94 -13.01
C ARG A 161 -3.19 5.61 -14.04
N LYS A 162 -4.43 6.06 -13.81
CA LYS A 162 -5.51 5.97 -14.79
C LYS A 162 -5.21 6.73 -16.09
N SER A 163 -4.49 7.85 -15.98
CA SER A 163 -4.28 8.80 -17.09
C SER A 163 -3.41 8.24 -18.21
N ASP A 164 -2.37 7.48 -17.87
CA ASP A 164 -1.37 7.01 -18.83
C ASP A 164 -0.85 5.58 -18.56
N GLY A 165 -1.32 4.91 -17.50
CA GLY A 165 -0.88 3.57 -17.12
C GLY A 165 0.51 3.51 -16.49
N SER A 166 1.15 4.66 -16.22
CA SER A 166 2.46 4.70 -15.56
C SER A 166 2.35 4.37 -14.08
N GLU A 167 3.42 3.84 -13.50
CA GLU A 167 3.49 3.61 -12.05
C GLU A 167 3.51 4.93 -11.27
N LEU A 168 2.90 4.91 -10.07
CA LEU A 168 3.10 5.97 -9.09
C LEU A 168 4.58 6.02 -8.67
N PRO A 169 5.14 7.23 -8.53
CA PRO A 169 6.54 7.38 -8.22
C PRO A 169 6.81 6.96 -6.77
N PRO A 170 8.04 6.53 -6.43
CA PRO A 170 8.42 6.20 -5.06
C PRO A 170 8.15 7.37 -4.11
N ILE A 171 7.67 7.09 -2.90
CA ILE A 171 7.24 8.11 -1.93
C ILE A 171 8.32 9.13 -1.55
N GLU A 172 9.61 8.75 -1.64
CA GLU A 172 10.73 9.66 -1.36
C GLU A 172 11.03 10.63 -2.50
N SER A 173 10.45 10.41 -3.69
CA SER A 173 10.65 11.28 -4.82
C SER A 173 9.94 12.62 -4.62
N GLY A 174 10.50 13.69 -5.21
CA GLY A 174 9.85 15.00 -5.21
C GLY A 174 8.46 14.96 -5.87
N ASP A 175 8.29 14.11 -6.90
CA ASP A 175 7.02 13.96 -7.61
C ASP A 175 5.95 13.35 -6.71
N ALA A 176 6.26 12.25 -5.98
CA ALA A 176 5.33 11.66 -5.02
C ALA A 176 4.97 12.63 -3.88
N GLN A 177 5.96 13.36 -3.38
CA GLN A 177 5.73 14.36 -2.33
C GLN A 177 4.81 15.50 -2.81
N GLU A 178 4.90 15.90 -4.08
CA GLU A 178 4.00 16.91 -4.63
C GLU A 178 2.58 16.36 -4.88
N ILE A 179 2.44 15.07 -5.25
CA ILE A 179 1.14 14.38 -5.28
C ILE A 179 0.50 14.42 -3.89
N VAL A 180 1.20 13.96 -2.87
CA VAL A 180 0.67 13.91 -1.50
C VAL A 180 0.43 15.32 -0.96
N ARG A 181 1.32 16.29 -1.19
CA ARG A 181 1.08 17.69 -0.80
C ARG A 181 -0.23 18.21 -1.39
N ASN A 182 -0.46 18.01 -2.68
CA ASN A 182 -1.66 18.54 -3.32
C ASN A 182 -2.93 17.84 -2.82
N TRP A 183 -2.88 16.53 -2.65
CA TRP A 183 -3.95 15.75 -2.04
C TRP A 183 -4.30 16.27 -0.63
N LEU A 184 -3.29 16.52 0.21
CA LEU A 184 -3.44 17.13 1.54
C LEU A 184 -4.01 18.57 1.47
N ALA A 185 -3.56 19.38 0.50
CA ALA A 185 -4.10 20.74 0.28
C ALA A 185 -5.60 20.72 -0.06
N CYS A 186 -6.06 19.64 -0.69
CA CYS A 186 -7.46 19.38 -1.03
C CYS A 186 -8.25 18.64 0.05
N GLN A 187 -7.77 18.65 1.31
CA GLN A 187 -8.40 17.98 2.46
C GLN A 187 -8.40 16.45 2.35
N ALA A 188 -7.38 15.90 1.69
CA ALA A 188 -7.12 14.47 1.62
C ALA A 188 -8.36 13.67 1.20
N PRO A 189 -8.97 13.95 0.02
CA PRO A 189 -10.16 13.23 -0.42
C PRO A 189 -9.89 11.71 -0.44
N VAL A 190 -10.89 10.90 -0.12
CA VAL A 190 -10.76 9.43 -0.09
C VAL A 190 -11.80 8.77 -0.96
N ILE A 191 -11.39 7.72 -1.66
CA ILE A 191 -12.31 6.74 -2.23
C ILE A 191 -12.67 5.76 -1.10
N ALA A 192 -13.95 5.73 -0.74
CA ALA A 192 -14.44 4.93 0.38
C ALA A 192 -14.94 3.54 -0.04
N ARG A 193 -15.40 3.41 -1.28
CA ARG A 193 -15.85 2.14 -1.85
C ARG A 193 -15.58 2.09 -3.33
N THR A 194 -15.65 0.89 -3.85
CA THR A 194 -15.60 0.61 -5.28
C THR A 194 -16.87 -0.10 -5.74
N GLU A 195 -17.15 -0.05 -7.03
CA GLU A 195 -18.25 -0.78 -7.66
C GLU A 195 -17.72 -1.79 -8.69
N ALA A 196 -18.48 -2.87 -8.87
CA ALA A 196 -18.23 -3.76 -10.00
C ALA A 196 -18.66 -3.07 -11.31
N PRO A 197 -17.78 -3.00 -12.32
CA PRO A 197 -18.15 -2.48 -13.62
C PRO A 197 -19.21 -3.39 -14.28
N PRO A 198 -20.24 -2.84 -14.97
CA PRO A 198 -21.23 -3.66 -15.67
C PRO A 198 -20.65 -4.51 -16.81
N SER A 199 -19.44 -4.15 -17.27
CA SER A 199 -18.63 -4.88 -18.24
C SER A 199 -17.18 -4.37 -18.18
N GLU A 200 -16.20 -5.17 -18.60
CA GLU A 200 -14.78 -4.75 -18.69
C GLU A 200 -14.60 -3.42 -19.42
N ALA A 201 -15.34 -3.20 -20.52
CA ALA A 201 -15.28 -1.96 -21.31
C ALA A 201 -15.69 -0.69 -20.53
N LEU A 202 -16.26 -0.83 -19.33
CA LEU A 202 -16.74 0.27 -18.48
C LEU A 202 -15.90 0.45 -17.21
N GLN A 203 -14.83 -0.33 -16.98
CA GLN A 203 -13.95 -0.25 -15.79
C GLN A 203 -13.37 1.14 -15.52
N LEU A 204 -13.26 1.96 -16.56
CA LEU A 204 -12.70 3.31 -16.48
C LEU A 204 -13.77 4.41 -16.68
N GLU A 205 -15.02 4.05 -16.90
CA GLU A 205 -16.12 4.99 -17.09
C GLU A 205 -16.67 5.52 -15.75
N PRO A 206 -17.20 6.75 -15.71
CA PRO A 206 -17.85 7.27 -14.51
C PRO A 206 -19.08 6.43 -14.16
N CYS A 207 -19.22 6.05 -12.89
CA CYS A 207 -20.44 5.43 -12.40
C CYS A 207 -21.34 6.41 -11.65
N GLN A 208 -22.58 6.01 -11.38
CA GLN A 208 -23.56 6.90 -10.81
C GLN A 208 -23.32 7.05 -9.30
N SER A 209 -22.73 8.17 -8.91
CA SER A 209 -22.62 8.59 -7.51
C SER A 209 -24.00 8.66 -6.84
N VAL A 210 -24.06 8.18 -5.60
CA VAL A 210 -25.26 8.25 -4.75
C VAL A 210 -24.94 9.18 -3.58
N ASP A 211 -25.79 10.18 -3.36
CA ASP A 211 -25.59 11.23 -2.36
C ASP A 211 -24.21 11.91 -2.46
N ASN A 212 -23.41 11.86 -1.40
CA ASN A 212 -22.07 12.46 -1.34
C ASN A 212 -20.94 11.46 -1.62
N GLU A 213 -21.27 10.22 -1.98
CA GLU A 213 -20.29 9.16 -2.20
C GLU A 213 -19.94 9.10 -3.69
N ILE A 214 -18.65 9.27 -3.98
CA ILE A 214 -18.13 9.21 -5.34
C ILE A 214 -18.11 7.74 -5.75
N CYS A 215 -18.88 7.43 -6.79
CA CYS A 215 -18.88 6.12 -7.40
C CYS A 215 -17.66 5.97 -8.31
N ILE A 216 -16.82 4.97 -8.05
CA ILE A 216 -15.66 4.61 -8.87
C ILE A 216 -15.66 3.10 -9.06
N TYR A 217 -15.55 2.65 -10.31
CA TYR A 217 -15.42 1.22 -10.60
C TYR A 217 -14.02 0.73 -10.25
N ASN A 218 -13.91 -0.57 -9.94
CA ASN A 218 -12.62 -1.25 -10.01
C ASN A 218 -12.04 -1.09 -11.41
N GLY A 219 -10.74 -0.79 -11.46
CA GLY A 219 -9.99 -0.77 -12.70
C GLY A 219 -9.83 -2.18 -13.26
N PRO A 220 -9.27 -2.31 -14.47
CA PRO A 220 -8.74 -3.60 -14.87
C PRO A 220 -7.73 -4.05 -13.81
N GLU A 221 -7.85 -5.29 -13.37
CA GLU A 221 -6.72 -5.97 -12.72
C GLU A 221 -5.55 -5.85 -13.69
N GLY A 222 -4.35 -5.53 -13.19
CA GLY A 222 -3.15 -5.55 -14.00
C GLY A 222 -2.95 -6.92 -14.63
N ASP A 223 -2.05 -7.01 -15.61
CA ASP A 223 -1.64 -8.32 -16.12
C ASP A 223 -1.06 -9.12 -14.93
N LEU A 224 -1.86 -10.03 -14.39
CA LEU A 224 -1.42 -10.97 -13.38
C LEU A 224 -0.31 -11.84 -13.99
N PRO A 225 0.68 -12.28 -13.21
CA PRO A 225 1.68 -13.21 -13.73
C PRO A 225 1.00 -14.45 -14.29
N ASP A 226 1.58 -15.03 -15.33
CA ASP A 226 1.17 -16.36 -15.77
C ASP A 226 1.34 -17.34 -14.58
N PRO A 227 0.51 -18.40 -14.48
CA PRO A 227 0.61 -19.41 -13.42
C PRO A 227 1.83 -20.34 -13.62
N VAL A 228 2.99 -19.74 -13.84
CA VAL A 228 4.30 -20.32 -14.10
C VAL A 228 5.22 -19.88 -12.96
N TRP A 229 6.07 -20.80 -12.48
CA TRP A 229 6.87 -20.51 -11.29
C TRP A 229 7.79 -19.31 -11.48
N SER A 230 8.40 -19.13 -12.65
CA SER A 230 9.23 -17.95 -12.92
C SER A 230 8.50 -16.63 -12.71
N ASP A 231 7.26 -16.55 -13.20
CA ASP A 231 6.49 -15.30 -13.23
C ASP A 231 5.91 -15.01 -11.85
N ILE A 232 5.41 -16.04 -11.16
CA ILE A 232 5.04 -15.97 -9.74
C ILE A 232 6.24 -15.56 -8.90
N TYR A 233 7.41 -16.14 -9.17
CA TYR A 233 8.60 -15.85 -8.40
C TYR A 233 8.97 -14.37 -8.51
N TRP A 234 9.05 -13.81 -9.71
CA TRP A 234 9.42 -12.40 -9.88
C TRP A 234 8.34 -11.43 -9.42
N SER A 235 7.08 -11.77 -9.60
CA SER A 235 5.96 -10.86 -9.32
C SER A 235 5.52 -10.88 -7.86
N LEU A 236 5.70 -12.01 -7.17
CA LEU A 236 5.25 -12.21 -5.80
C LEU A 236 6.39 -12.60 -4.86
N MET A 237 7.11 -13.68 -5.14
CA MET A 237 8.10 -14.20 -4.17
C MET A 237 9.23 -13.20 -3.96
N PHE A 238 9.76 -12.64 -5.03
CA PHE A 238 10.87 -11.71 -4.99
C PHE A 238 10.51 -10.34 -4.41
N THR A 239 9.31 -9.84 -4.74
CA THR A 239 8.84 -8.50 -4.35
C THR A 239 8.30 -8.46 -2.92
N GLU A 240 7.64 -9.53 -2.47
CA GLU A 240 6.92 -9.55 -1.18
C GLU A 240 7.55 -10.50 -0.15
N CYS A 241 8.19 -11.60 -0.58
CA CYS A 241 8.65 -12.64 0.35
C CYS A 241 10.16 -12.59 0.63
N VAL A 242 10.98 -12.34 -0.41
CA VAL A 242 12.47 -12.38 -0.32
C VAL A 242 13.02 -11.34 0.66
N ILE A 243 12.30 -10.27 0.99
CA ILE A 243 12.73 -9.32 2.02
C ILE A 243 12.99 -9.99 3.38
N CYS A 244 12.17 -10.97 3.74
CA CYS A 244 12.32 -11.77 4.96
C CYS A 244 12.99 -13.13 4.67
N HIS A 245 12.69 -13.73 3.52
CA HIS A 245 13.13 -15.07 3.13
C HIS A 245 14.40 -15.08 2.25
N GLY A 246 15.08 -13.95 2.16
CA GLY A 246 16.33 -13.76 1.47
C GLY A 246 17.45 -13.32 2.42
N PRO A 247 18.71 -13.63 2.13
CA PRO A 247 19.84 -13.21 2.92
C PRO A 247 20.01 -11.69 2.92
N SER A 248 20.66 -11.15 3.95
CA SER A 248 21.07 -9.76 3.94
C SER A 248 22.15 -9.58 2.87
N ASN A 249 21.82 -8.82 1.83
CA ASN A 249 22.69 -8.64 0.68
C ASN A 249 23.21 -7.20 0.70
N GLY A 250 24.53 -7.02 0.65
CA GLY A 250 25.17 -5.70 0.64
C GLY A 250 25.35 -5.13 -0.77
N ASN A 251 24.57 -5.58 -1.73
CA ASN A 251 24.74 -5.32 -3.15
C ASN A 251 24.27 -3.93 -3.54
N ASN A 252 25.16 -3.23 -4.22
CA ASN A 252 24.86 -2.02 -4.98
C ASN A 252 24.69 -2.52 -6.44
N ASN A 253 23.54 -2.25 -7.08
CA ASN A 253 23.19 -2.37 -8.52
C ASN A 253 24.14 -3.10 -9.50
N ALA A 254 25.44 -2.79 -9.50
CA ALA A 254 26.45 -3.33 -10.42
C ALA A 254 26.71 -4.84 -10.33
N ASP A 255 26.29 -5.52 -9.26
CA ASP A 255 26.61 -6.93 -9.02
C ASP A 255 25.49 -7.91 -9.39
N ASP A 256 24.23 -7.47 -9.59
CA ASP A 256 23.14 -8.33 -10.08
C ASP A 256 23.03 -8.24 -11.60
N PRO A 257 23.47 -9.25 -12.37
CA PRO A 257 23.43 -9.22 -13.82
C PRO A 257 22.03 -9.52 -14.38
N ASN A 258 21.05 -9.85 -13.53
CA ASN A 258 19.77 -10.36 -13.97
C ASN A 258 18.84 -9.26 -14.52
N PRO A 259 18.49 -9.30 -15.82
CA PRO A 259 17.56 -8.32 -16.40
C PRO A 259 16.11 -8.48 -15.93
N ASN A 260 15.77 -9.59 -15.25
CA ASN A 260 14.41 -9.88 -14.77
C ASN A 260 14.16 -9.40 -13.34
N ASN A 261 15.16 -8.84 -12.65
CA ASN A 261 14.95 -8.22 -11.35
C ASN A 261 13.97 -7.03 -11.51
N PRO A 262 12.79 -7.05 -10.85
CA PRO A 262 11.77 -6.02 -11.03
C PRO A 262 12.14 -4.68 -10.39
N PHE A 263 13.13 -4.63 -9.50
CA PHE A 263 13.57 -3.37 -8.91
C PHE A 263 14.47 -2.61 -9.87
N THR A 264 13.99 -1.43 -10.30
CA THR A 264 14.72 -0.52 -11.21
C THR A 264 16.10 -0.10 -10.69
N THR A 265 16.35 -0.24 -9.39
CA THR A 265 17.63 0.02 -8.73
C THR A 265 18.61 -1.16 -8.81
N GLY A 266 18.18 -2.33 -9.29
CA GLY A 266 18.94 -3.58 -9.24
C GLY A 266 19.15 -4.09 -7.81
N GLU A 267 18.33 -3.62 -6.87
CA GLU A 267 18.39 -4.02 -5.47
C GLU A 267 17.86 -5.44 -5.31
N ILE A 268 18.48 -6.22 -4.44
CA ILE A 268 18.02 -7.55 -4.08
C ILE A 268 17.55 -7.46 -2.64
N PRO A 269 16.23 -7.56 -2.37
CA PRO A 269 15.72 -7.43 -1.03
C PRO A 269 16.22 -8.57 -0.15
N GLY A 270 16.30 -8.36 1.17
CA GLY A 270 16.63 -9.44 2.09
C GLY A 270 17.22 -8.98 3.42
N GLY A 271 17.30 -9.92 4.36
CA GLY A 271 17.91 -9.71 5.66
C GLY A 271 17.03 -9.06 6.72
N ALA A 272 15.73 -8.89 6.44
CA ALA A 272 14.80 -8.34 7.44
C ALA A 272 14.57 -9.32 8.62
N ASP A 273 14.63 -10.63 8.37
CA ASP A 273 14.42 -11.64 9.42
C ASP A 273 15.29 -12.90 9.20
N ALA A 274 16.28 -13.10 10.07
CA ALA A 274 17.16 -14.27 10.02
C ALA A 274 16.46 -15.60 10.35
N ASN A 275 15.37 -15.57 11.13
CA ASN A 275 14.59 -16.76 11.44
C ASN A 275 13.70 -17.15 10.24
N ALA A 276 13.12 -16.16 9.55
CA ALA A 276 12.34 -16.40 8.34
C ALA A 276 13.21 -17.03 7.24
N LEU A 277 14.41 -16.49 7.01
CA LEU A 277 15.40 -17.07 6.10
C LEU A 277 15.77 -18.51 6.50
N ALA A 278 16.00 -18.77 7.78
CA ALA A 278 16.31 -20.13 8.25
C ALA A 278 15.15 -21.11 8.03
N ALA A 279 13.92 -20.62 8.13
CA ALA A 279 12.72 -21.44 7.94
C ALA A 279 12.42 -21.72 6.46
N LEU A 280 12.64 -20.75 5.59
CA LEU A 280 12.45 -20.85 4.14
C LEU A 280 13.40 -19.87 3.46
N ASP A 281 14.34 -20.41 2.69
CA ASP A 281 15.26 -19.63 1.86
C ASP A 281 14.71 -19.59 0.43
N LEU A 282 14.27 -18.40 0.01
CA LEU A 282 13.80 -18.15 -1.35
C LEU A 282 14.91 -17.63 -2.27
N SER A 283 16.16 -17.54 -1.78
CA SER A 283 17.29 -17.16 -2.60
C SER A 283 17.95 -18.34 -3.31
N GLY A 284 18.86 -18.03 -4.22
CA GLY A 284 19.70 -19.02 -4.87
C GLY A 284 21.03 -19.27 -4.15
N ALA A 285 21.78 -20.26 -4.62
CA ALA A 285 23.11 -20.59 -4.13
C ALA A 285 24.10 -19.42 -4.24
N ASN A 286 23.89 -18.52 -5.21
CA ASN A 286 24.60 -17.25 -5.31
C ASN A 286 23.67 -16.10 -4.91
N THR A 287 23.83 -15.61 -3.70
CA THR A 287 23.00 -14.54 -3.12
C THR A 287 23.23 -13.15 -3.74
N MET A 288 24.14 -13.06 -4.71
CA MET A 288 24.46 -11.82 -5.44
C MET A 288 24.04 -11.87 -6.92
N ASP A 289 23.59 -13.03 -7.42
CA ASP A 289 23.21 -13.22 -8.83
C ASP A 289 21.83 -13.87 -8.89
N THR A 290 20.81 -13.07 -9.21
CA THR A 290 19.43 -13.53 -9.14
C THR A 290 18.97 -14.28 -10.40
N THR A 291 19.85 -14.44 -11.40
CA THR A 291 19.52 -14.97 -12.73
C THR A 291 18.83 -16.35 -12.69
N ASN A 292 19.10 -17.15 -11.66
CA ASN A 292 18.57 -18.51 -11.52
C ASN A 292 17.79 -18.76 -10.22
N TRP A 293 17.49 -17.72 -9.44
CA TRP A 293 16.79 -17.88 -8.16
C TRP A 293 15.41 -18.52 -8.27
N PRO A 294 14.57 -18.26 -9.30
CA PRO A 294 13.31 -19.00 -9.44
C PRO A 294 13.54 -20.51 -9.46
N ASN A 295 14.43 -21.00 -10.33
CA ASN A 295 14.67 -22.44 -10.45
C ASN A 295 15.31 -23.04 -9.18
N GLU A 296 16.18 -22.31 -8.49
CA GLU A 296 16.85 -22.79 -7.28
C GLU A 296 15.93 -22.82 -6.05
N SER A 297 15.06 -21.82 -5.91
CA SER A 297 14.09 -21.72 -4.81
C SER A 297 12.88 -22.65 -4.97
N TRP A 298 12.61 -23.16 -6.18
CA TRP A 298 11.47 -24.06 -6.42
C TRP A 298 11.47 -25.28 -5.48
N ALA A 299 12.64 -25.89 -5.26
CA ALA A 299 12.77 -27.06 -4.38
C ALA A 299 12.64 -26.70 -2.88
N ALA A 300 12.80 -25.43 -2.53
CA ALA A 300 12.57 -24.95 -1.17
C ALA A 300 11.08 -24.85 -0.83
N VAL A 301 10.19 -24.78 -1.83
CA VAL A 301 8.74 -24.69 -1.63
C VAL A 301 8.00 -25.99 -2.01
N VAL A 302 8.36 -26.64 -3.12
CA VAL A 302 7.60 -27.79 -3.63
C VAL A 302 8.00 -29.09 -2.93
N ASN A 303 7.01 -29.75 -2.32
CA ASN A 303 7.18 -30.94 -1.47
C ASN A 303 8.12 -30.73 -0.26
N ALA A 304 8.49 -29.49 0.05
CA ALA A 304 9.28 -29.15 1.22
C ALA A 304 8.41 -29.21 2.48
N LEU A 305 8.95 -29.78 3.55
CA LEU A 305 8.31 -29.76 4.87
C LEU A 305 8.46 -28.39 5.50
N THR A 306 7.50 -28.01 6.35
CA THR A 306 7.68 -26.83 7.20
C THR A 306 8.85 -27.01 8.16
N PHE A 307 9.54 -25.91 8.45
CA PHE A 307 10.78 -25.90 9.22
C PHE A 307 10.68 -26.68 10.55
N ASP A 308 11.71 -27.49 10.80
CA ASP A 308 11.79 -28.56 11.81
C ASP A 308 11.90 -28.10 13.27
N GLN A 309 11.84 -26.80 13.56
CA GLN A 309 11.98 -26.30 14.94
C GLN A 309 10.74 -25.58 15.41
N GLY A 310 10.10 -26.15 16.44
CA GLY A 310 9.03 -25.50 17.20
C GLY A 310 7.80 -26.39 17.36
N LEU A 311 6.69 -25.75 17.71
CA LEU A 311 5.39 -26.42 17.89
C LEU A 311 4.77 -26.92 16.58
N CYS A 312 5.38 -26.60 15.44
CA CYS A 312 4.84 -26.81 14.10
C CYS A 312 5.81 -27.55 13.16
N ALA A 313 6.83 -28.19 13.73
CA ALA A 313 7.72 -29.07 13.00
C ALA A 313 6.91 -30.23 12.40
N ASP A 314 7.12 -30.55 11.13
CA ASP A 314 6.40 -31.59 10.39
C ASP A 314 4.87 -31.41 10.25
N ASP A 315 4.30 -30.27 10.64
CA ASP A 315 2.84 -30.04 10.61
C ASP A 315 2.26 -29.85 9.19
N GLY A 316 3.12 -29.83 8.15
CA GLY A 316 2.65 -29.99 6.79
C GLY A 316 3.73 -29.75 5.73
N THR A 317 3.26 -29.63 4.50
CA THR A 317 4.10 -29.40 3.32
C THR A 317 3.80 -28.01 2.78
N ILE A 318 4.85 -27.25 2.45
CA ILE A 318 4.73 -25.87 1.95
C ILE A 318 3.85 -25.85 0.69
N VAL A 319 4.22 -26.64 -0.32
CA VAL A 319 3.39 -26.87 -1.52
C VAL A 319 3.22 -28.36 -1.78
N ILE A 320 1.96 -28.78 -1.89
CA ILE A 320 1.56 -30.12 -2.30
C ILE A 320 1.04 -30.03 -3.75
N PRO A 321 1.79 -30.56 -4.74
CA PRO A 321 1.35 -30.58 -6.13
C PRO A 321 -0.07 -31.14 -6.30
N ASN A 322 -0.91 -30.41 -7.05
CA ASN A 322 -2.33 -30.72 -7.28
C ASN A 322 -3.23 -30.62 -6.04
N ASN A 323 -2.75 -30.07 -4.92
CA ASN A 323 -3.55 -29.91 -3.70
C ASN A 323 -3.29 -28.55 -3.01
N PRO A 324 -3.84 -27.46 -3.55
CA PRO A 324 -3.65 -26.12 -2.96
C PRO A 324 -4.32 -25.98 -1.58
N THR A 325 -5.39 -26.74 -1.29
CA THR A 325 -6.12 -26.63 -0.02
C THR A 325 -5.32 -27.16 1.17
N GLU A 326 -4.47 -28.17 0.95
CA GLU A 326 -3.58 -28.71 1.99
C GLU A 326 -2.16 -28.12 1.92
N SER A 327 -1.92 -27.17 1.02
CA SER A 327 -0.61 -26.51 0.89
C SER A 327 -0.50 -25.35 1.89
N ILE A 328 0.46 -25.43 2.81
CA ILE A 328 0.69 -24.39 3.83
C ILE A 328 0.96 -23.02 3.21
N MET A 329 1.57 -22.98 2.01
CA MET A 329 1.76 -21.74 1.28
C MET A 329 0.45 -20.96 1.08
N ILE A 330 -0.65 -21.63 0.72
CA ILE A 330 -1.93 -20.94 0.50
C ILE A 330 -2.53 -20.44 1.81
N GLU A 331 -2.39 -21.18 2.91
CA GLU A 331 -2.81 -20.72 4.24
C GLU A 331 -2.07 -19.46 4.66
N LYS A 332 -0.74 -19.43 4.44
CA LYS A 332 0.14 -18.31 4.76
C LYS A 332 -0.17 -17.09 3.89
N LEU A 333 -0.36 -17.26 2.59
CA LEU A 333 -0.70 -16.15 1.69
C LEU A 333 -2.04 -15.49 2.08
N ARG A 334 -2.99 -16.27 2.62
CA ARG A 334 -4.30 -15.79 3.08
C ARG A 334 -4.33 -15.34 4.55
N ALA A 335 -3.20 -15.36 5.24
CA ALA A 335 -3.12 -15.12 6.68
C ALA A 335 -4.06 -16.00 7.54
N MET A 336 -4.34 -17.23 7.09
CA MET A 336 -5.23 -18.19 7.77
C MET A 336 -4.47 -19.34 8.46
N GLN A 337 -3.14 -19.25 8.52
CA GLN A 337 -2.28 -20.27 9.12
C GLN A 337 -2.76 -20.72 10.51
N THR A 338 -2.78 -22.02 10.72
CA THR A 338 -3.03 -22.60 12.05
C THR A 338 -1.75 -22.83 12.86
N CYS A 339 -0.59 -22.71 12.23
CA CYS A 339 0.70 -23.12 12.77
C CYS A 339 1.84 -22.17 12.32
N GLY A 340 2.87 -22.00 13.15
CA GLY A 340 4.00 -21.09 12.92
C GLY A 340 3.64 -19.61 13.11
N ASP A 341 4.61 -18.73 12.91
CA ASP A 341 4.40 -17.29 12.97
C ASP A 341 3.45 -16.82 11.86
N SER A 342 2.72 -15.74 12.14
CA SER A 342 1.80 -15.17 11.16
C SER A 342 2.56 -14.64 9.95
N MET A 343 2.09 -15.04 8.77
CA MET A 343 2.55 -14.50 7.49
C MET A 343 1.33 -13.94 6.75
N PRO A 344 1.45 -12.75 6.13
CA PRO A 344 2.51 -11.75 6.35
C PRO A 344 2.63 -11.35 7.84
N PRO A 345 3.75 -10.77 8.29
CA PRO A 345 3.86 -10.21 9.64
C PRO A 345 2.69 -9.25 9.92
N GLY A 346 2.14 -9.30 11.12
CA GLY A 346 0.91 -8.57 11.48
C GLY A 346 -0.38 -9.39 11.37
N GLY A 347 -0.36 -10.54 10.67
CA GLY A 347 -1.48 -11.51 10.70
C GLY A 347 -2.72 -11.11 9.91
N SER A 348 -2.59 -10.16 8.99
CA SER A 348 -3.60 -9.81 8.00
C SER A 348 -3.11 -10.16 6.59
N GLN A 349 -4.00 -10.62 5.72
CA GLN A 349 -3.70 -10.87 4.32
C GLN A 349 -3.35 -9.55 3.62
N THR A 350 -2.10 -9.41 3.15
CA THR A 350 -1.66 -8.25 2.35
C THR A 350 -1.63 -8.55 0.85
N ILE A 351 -1.62 -9.83 0.48
CA ILE A 351 -1.57 -10.30 -0.91
C ILE A 351 -3.01 -10.45 -1.42
N SER A 352 -3.31 -9.87 -2.57
CA SER A 352 -4.65 -9.89 -3.14
C SER A 352 -5.13 -11.30 -3.50
N ASP A 353 -6.43 -11.57 -3.39
CA ASP A 353 -7.01 -12.86 -3.80
C ASP A 353 -6.74 -13.24 -5.28
N PRO A 354 -6.80 -12.33 -6.28
CA PRO A 354 -6.46 -12.67 -7.67
C PRO A 354 -5.02 -13.18 -7.82
N LEU A 355 -4.04 -12.50 -7.21
CA LEU A 355 -2.64 -12.97 -7.21
C LEU A 355 -2.47 -14.31 -6.47
N ILE A 356 -3.17 -14.53 -5.35
CA ILE A 356 -3.19 -15.83 -4.67
C ILE A 356 -3.79 -16.91 -5.58
N GLN A 357 -4.80 -16.56 -6.37
CA GLN A 357 -5.42 -17.50 -7.31
C GLN A 357 -4.46 -17.95 -8.40
N VAL A 358 -3.57 -17.10 -8.89
CA VAL A 358 -2.47 -17.51 -9.81
C VAL A 358 -1.62 -18.61 -9.19
N VAL A 359 -1.29 -18.46 -7.91
CA VAL A 359 -0.50 -19.45 -7.17
C VAL A 359 -1.30 -20.75 -6.98
N VAL A 360 -2.59 -20.66 -6.66
CA VAL A 360 -3.50 -21.82 -6.58
C VAL A 360 -3.55 -22.57 -7.92
N ASP A 361 -3.62 -21.85 -9.03
CA ASP A 361 -3.67 -22.42 -10.38
C ASP A 361 -2.36 -23.11 -10.73
N TRP A 362 -1.21 -22.51 -10.40
CA TRP A 362 0.10 -23.16 -10.54
C TRP A 362 0.19 -24.46 -9.72
N ILE A 363 -0.28 -24.48 -8.48
CA ILE A 363 -0.32 -25.70 -7.65
C ILE A 363 -1.24 -26.75 -8.30
N ASN A 364 -2.42 -26.36 -8.77
CA ASN A 364 -3.38 -27.24 -9.44
C ASN A 364 -2.81 -27.88 -10.72
N MET A 365 -1.89 -27.20 -11.40
CA MET A 365 -1.14 -27.75 -12.54
C MET A 365 0.00 -28.71 -12.15
N GLY A 366 0.15 -29.01 -10.86
CA GLY A 366 1.20 -29.87 -10.32
C GLY A 366 2.47 -29.12 -9.92
N ALA A 367 2.39 -27.79 -9.74
CA ALA A 367 3.50 -26.95 -9.33
C ALA A 367 4.78 -27.11 -10.17
N PRO A 368 4.71 -27.04 -11.52
CA PRO A 368 5.87 -27.23 -12.38
C PRO A 368 6.98 -26.19 -12.12
N ASN A 369 8.24 -26.60 -12.34
CA ASN A 369 9.40 -25.71 -12.39
C ASN A 369 9.69 -25.39 -13.86
N ASN A 370 9.06 -24.34 -14.38
CA ASN A 370 9.05 -24.01 -15.81
C ASN A 370 9.31 -22.54 -16.08
#